data_AF-A0A7X8VBZ2-F1
#
_entry.id   AF-A0A7X8VBZ2-F1
#
_cell.length_a   1.000
_cell.length_b   1.000
_cell.length_c   1.000
_cell.angle_alpha   90.00
_cell.angle_beta   90.00
_cell.angle_gamma   90.00
#
_symmetry.space_group_name_H-M   'P 1'
#
loop_
_entity.id
_entity.type
_entity.pdbx_description
1 polymer ?
#
loop_
_entity_poly.entity_id
_entity_poly.type
_entity_poly.pdbx_seq_one_letter_code
_entity_poly.pdbx_strand_id
1 'polypeptide(L)'
;MGKKRKLLYSLSKKDFKMEFFRSGGKGGQHQNKTSSGVRIKHPASGAVGECRETRSQHRNKKIAFERLIKTPEFQRWHKIQCAKALGCAIDTEKWLEEQMKPENLRIEIRKDGRWSEIKPEDIQYEDLTG
;
A
#
# COMPACT_ATOMS: atom_id res chain seq x y z
N MET A 1 31.95 -5.71 -20.34
CA MET A 1 30.74 -4.92 -20.69
C MET A 1 29.82 -4.87 -19.47
N GLY A 2 29.55 -3.68 -18.91
CA GLY A 2 28.70 -3.53 -17.73
C GLY A 2 27.23 -3.80 -18.05
N LYS A 3 26.55 -4.59 -17.20
CA LYS A 3 25.12 -4.91 -17.31
C LYS A 3 24.32 -3.59 -17.31
N LYS A 4 23.75 -3.20 -18.47
CA LYS A 4 22.85 -2.02 -18.57
C LYS A 4 21.68 -2.26 -17.61
N ARG A 5 21.59 -1.46 -16.55
CA ARG A 5 20.47 -1.50 -15.61
C ARG A 5 19.22 -0.98 -16.34
N LYS A 6 18.24 -1.85 -16.55
CA LYS A 6 16.91 -1.45 -17.03
C LYS A 6 16.18 -0.75 -15.88
N LEU A 7 15.79 0.50 -16.09
CA LEU A 7 14.93 1.21 -15.16
C LEU A 7 13.53 0.57 -15.22
N LEU A 8 13.00 0.12 -14.07
CA LEU A 8 11.65 -0.47 -14.01
C LEU A 8 10.57 0.61 -14.08
N TYR A 9 10.73 1.66 -13.26
CA TYR A 9 9.93 2.88 -13.30
C TYR A 9 10.71 4.01 -12.62
N SER A 10 10.28 5.25 -12.83
CA SER A 10 10.83 6.43 -12.19
C SER A 10 9.82 7.09 -11.26
N LEU A 11 10.33 7.71 -10.20
CA LEU A 11 9.58 8.65 -9.37
C LEU A 11 10.26 10.01 -9.47
N SER A 12 9.44 11.05 -9.51
CA SER A 12 9.84 12.45 -9.62
C SER A 12 9.34 13.25 -8.42
N LYS A 13 9.69 14.53 -8.36
CA LYS A 13 9.17 15.44 -7.33
C LYS A 13 7.63 15.53 -7.35
N LYS A 14 6.99 15.34 -8.51
CA LYS A 14 5.53 15.49 -8.67
C LYS A 14 4.74 14.40 -7.95
N ASP A 15 5.37 13.26 -7.69
CA ASP A 15 4.76 12.12 -7.01
C ASP A 15 4.69 12.31 -5.49
N PHE A 16 5.31 13.39 -4.97
CA PHE A 16 5.35 13.66 -3.54
C PHE A 16 4.72 15.02 -3.21
N LYS A 17 3.96 15.06 -2.12
CA LYS A 17 3.46 16.29 -1.50
C LYS A 17 4.37 16.64 -0.32
N MET A 18 4.85 17.88 -0.29
CA MET A 18 5.76 18.36 0.74
C MET A 18 5.10 19.48 1.54
N GLU A 19 5.13 19.35 2.86
CA GLU A 19 4.58 20.31 3.81
C GLU A 19 5.70 20.75 4.77
N PHE A 20 5.77 22.05 5.05
CA PHE A 20 6.71 22.61 6.01
C PHE A 20 5.97 23.07 7.25
N PHE A 21 6.51 22.75 8.43
CA PHE A 21 5.86 23.06 9.69
C PHE A 21 6.87 23.46 10.77
N ARG A 22 6.38 24.10 11.83
CA ARG A 22 7.22 24.51 12.95
C ARG A 22 7.59 23.31 13.81
N SER A 23 8.84 23.27 14.24
CA SER A 23 9.36 22.23 15.13
C SER A 23 8.76 22.41 16.53
N GLY A 24 7.53 21.96 16.73
CA GLY A 24 6.85 22.04 18.03
C GLY A 24 7.50 21.10 19.04
N GLY A 25 7.96 21.66 20.16
CA GLY A 25 8.55 20.94 21.30
C GLY A 25 8.83 21.90 22.46
N LYS A 26 9.21 21.38 23.64
CA LYS A 26 9.63 22.16 24.82
C LYS A 26 11.01 22.84 24.62
N GLY A 27 11.18 23.56 23.51
CA GLY A 27 12.38 24.35 23.21
C GLY A 27 12.15 25.83 23.49
N GLY A 28 13.17 26.52 24.01
CA GLY A 28 13.13 27.95 24.33
C GLY A 28 12.76 28.84 23.13
N GLN A 29 12.53 30.14 23.40
CA GLN A 29 11.97 31.14 22.45
C GLN A 29 12.55 31.14 21.03
N HIS A 30 13.78 30.66 20.83
CA HIS A 30 14.46 30.59 19.54
C HIS A 30 14.04 29.41 18.65
N GLN A 31 13.59 28.26 19.19
CA GLN A 31 13.14 27.12 18.37
C GLN A 31 11.79 27.37 17.68
N ASN A 32 10.97 28.27 18.23
CA ASN A 32 9.57 28.44 17.84
C ASN A 32 9.32 29.39 16.66
N LYS A 33 10.37 30.05 16.12
CA LYS A 33 10.23 31.05 15.05
C LYS A 33 10.39 30.49 13.64
N THR A 34 11.14 29.38 13.46
CA THR A 34 11.51 28.87 12.14
C THR A 34 10.78 27.58 11.78
N SER A 35 10.11 27.55 10.62
CA SER A 35 9.46 26.34 10.08
C SER A 35 10.49 25.38 9.47
N SER A 36 11.33 24.77 10.31
CA SER A 36 12.36 23.82 9.86
C SER A 36 11.85 22.37 9.71
N GLY A 37 10.68 22.04 10.27
CA GLY A 37 10.06 20.73 10.14
C GLY A 37 9.59 20.46 8.72
N VAL A 38 9.81 19.24 8.24
CA VAL A 38 9.42 18.79 6.89
C VAL A 38 8.61 17.52 6.99
N ARG A 39 7.46 17.48 6.31
CA ARG A 39 6.64 16.29 6.10
C ARG A 39 6.54 16.05 4.59
N ILE A 40 6.71 14.81 4.19
CA ILE A 40 6.58 14.35 2.81
C ILE A 40 5.52 13.26 2.80
N LYS A 41 4.62 13.31 1.82
CA LYS A 41 3.57 12.31 1.58
C LYS A 41 3.72 11.79 0.16
N HIS A 42 3.59 10.49 -0.03
CA HIS A 42 3.50 9.87 -1.36
C HIS A 42 2.05 9.39 -1.56
N PRO A 43 1.20 10.14 -2.27
CA PRO A 43 -0.23 9.86 -2.34
C PRO A 43 -0.55 8.46 -2.86
N ALA A 44 0.19 7.97 -3.86
CA ALA A 44 -0.08 6.69 -4.49
C ALA A 44 0.14 5.49 -3.55
N SER A 45 1.04 5.60 -2.56
CA SER A 45 1.24 4.54 -1.56
C SER A 45 0.58 4.84 -0.21
N GLY A 46 0.12 6.07 0.03
CA GLY A 46 -0.30 6.54 1.35
C GLY A 46 0.84 6.76 2.35
N ALA A 47 2.10 6.58 1.94
CA ALA A 47 3.25 6.68 2.84
C ALA A 47 3.53 8.13 3.27
N VAL A 48 3.88 8.30 4.54
CA VAL A 48 4.23 9.60 5.11
C VAL A 48 5.56 9.50 5.85
N GLY A 49 6.46 10.45 5.61
CA GLY A 49 7.70 10.59 6.35
C GLY A 49 7.85 12.03 6.84
N GLU A 50 8.28 12.20 8.08
CA GLU A 50 8.51 13.52 8.67
C GLU A 50 9.79 13.60 9.49
N CYS A 51 10.36 14.81 9.55
CA CYS A 51 11.54 15.10 10.35
C CYS A 51 11.54 16.57 10.80
N ARG A 52 11.91 16.79 12.06
CA ARG A 52 12.05 18.10 12.71
C ARG A 52 13.27 18.19 13.63
N GLU A 53 14.24 17.30 13.47
CA GLU A 53 15.34 17.10 14.41
C GLU A 53 16.38 18.22 14.38
N THR A 54 16.50 18.89 13.24
CA THR A 54 17.57 19.86 13.03
C THR A 54 17.00 21.24 12.72
N ARG A 55 17.83 22.27 12.92
CA ARG A 55 17.53 23.64 12.47
C ARG A 55 17.52 23.77 10.93
N SER A 56 18.10 22.81 10.20
CA SER A 56 18.21 22.84 8.74
C SER A 56 17.03 22.12 8.09
N GLN A 57 16.19 22.87 7.38
CA GLN A 57 15.10 22.33 6.59
C GLN A 57 15.60 21.32 5.52
N HIS A 58 16.75 21.58 4.90
CA HIS A 58 17.33 20.69 3.89
C HIS A 58 17.72 19.33 4.47
N ARG A 59 18.34 19.32 5.67
CA ARG A 59 18.68 18.08 6.37
C ARG A 59 17.43 17.32 6.80
N ASN A 60 16.43 18.03 7.32
CA ASN A 60 15.14 17.44 7.67
C ASN A 60 14.41 16.86 6.45
N LYS A 61 14.47 17.52 5.29
CA LYS A 61 13.90 17.02 4.03
C LYS A 61 14.51 15.69 3.60
N LYS A 62 15.84 15.57 3.66
CA LYS A 62 16.54 14.31 3.34
C LYS A 62 16.08 13.18 4.27
N ILE A 63 16.08 13.44 5.57
CA ILE A 63 15.68 12.44 6.59
C ILE A 63 14.19 12.07 6.45
N ALA A 64 13.31 13.04 6.20
CA ALA A 64 11.89 12.78 5.98
C ALA A 64 11.65 11.87 4.75
N PHE A 65 12.41 12.07 3.67
CA PHE A 65 12.34 11.21 2.49
C PHE A 65 12.87 9.81 2.78
N GLU A 66 14.01 9.69 3.45
CA GLU A 66 14.58 8.40 3.87
C GLU A 66 13.64 7.61 4.79
N ARG A 67 12.91 8.30 5.66
CA ARG A 67 11.87 7.69 6.50
C ARG A 67 10.69 7.22 5.68
N LEU A 68 10.20 8.06 4.76
CA LEU A 68 9.09 7.72 3.87
C LEU A 68 9.36 6.44 3.10
N ILE A 69 10.53 6.31 2.47
CA ILE A 69 10.84 5.13 1.65
C ILE A 69 10.97 3.84 2.48
N LYS A 70 11.26 3.95 3.78
CA LYS A 70 11.36 2.80 4.70
C LYS A 70 10.02 2.37 5.29
N THR A 71 8.96 3.16 5.08
CA THR A 71 7.63 2.81 5.57
C THR A 71 7.11 1.51 4.92
N PRO A 72 6.37 0.66 5.66
CA PRO A 72 5.74 -0.54 5.10
C PRO A 72 4.83 -0.23 3.91
N GLU A 73 4.11 0.89 3.94
CA GLU A 73 3.20 1.35 2.89
C GLU A 73 3.94 1.60 1.59
N PHE A 74 5.06 2.35 1.64
CA PHE A 74 5.89 2.60 0.47
C PHE A 74 6.53 1.31 -0.05
N GLN A 75 7.03 0.45 0.85
CA GLN A 75 7.65 -0.82 0.46
C GLN A 75 6.66 -1.77 -0.23
N ARG A 76 5.42 -1.88 0.29
CA ARG A 76 4.35 -2.67 -0.33
C ARG A 76 4.00 -2.13 -1.72
N TRP A 77 3.78 -0.82 -1.83
CA TRP A 77 3.52 -0.19 -3.11
C TRP A 77 4.67 -0.40 -4.10
N HIS A 78 5.91 -0.23 -3.64
CA HIS A 78 7.13 -0.41 -4.45
C HIS A 78 7.23 -1.84 -5.01
N LYS A 79 6.96 -2.85 -4.17
CA LYS A 79 6.91 -4.27 -4.59
C LYS A 79 5.89 -4.51 -5.69
N ILE A 80 4.68 -3.95 -5.55
CA ILE A 80 3.62 -4.06 -6.54
C ILE A 80 4.04 -3.41 -7.86
N GLN A 81 4.62 -2.20 -7.82
CA GLN A 81 5.09 -1.53 -9.04
C GLN A 81 6.21 -2.31 -9.73
N CYS A 82 7.15 -2.87 -8.97
CA CYS A 82 8.20 -3.73 -9.52
C CYS A 82 7.62 -5.00 -10.16
N ALA A 83 6.68 -5.67 -9.49
CA ALA A 83 6.01 -6.86 -10.03
C ALA A 83 5.25 -6.54 -11.31
N LYS A 84 4.55 -5.40 -11.37
CA LYS A 84 3.87 -4.90 -12.57
C LYS A 84 4.86 -4.64 -13.72
N ALA A 85 5.94 -3.90 -13.45
CA ALA A 85 6.95 -3.56 -14.45
C ALA A 85 7.72 -4.79 -14.98
N LEU A 86 7.82 -5.86 -14.19
CA LEU A 86 8.45 -7.12 -14.56
C LEU A 86 7.47 -8.11 -15.22
N GLY A 87 6.17 -7.80 -15.29
CA GLY A 87 5.14 -8.72 -15.78
C GLY A 87 4.79 -9.84 -14.82
N CYS A 88 5.32 -9.84 -13.59
CA CYS A 88 5.02 -10.84 -12.55
C CYS A 88 3.67 -10.59 -11.85
N ALA A 89 3.05 -9.42 -12.04
CA ALA A 89 1.73 -9.09 -11.50
C ALA A 89 0.57 -9.46 -12.44
N ILE A 90 0.87 -9.99 -13.63
CA ILE A 90 -0.07 -10.76 -14.45
C ILE A 90 0.11 -12.19 -13.93
N ASP A 91 -0.60 -12.60 -12.89
CA ASP A 91 -1.90 -13.23 -13.12
C ASP A 91 -2.79 -13.18 -11.87
N THR A 92 -2.62 -12.25 -10.90
CA THR A 92 -3.45 -12.34 -9.68
C THR A 92 -4.93 -12.14 -9.97
N GLU A 93 -5.29 -11.21 -10.85
CA GLU A 93 -6.69 -10.96 -11.22
C GLU A 93 -7.25 -12.12 -12.03
N LYS A 94 -6.50 -12.64 -13.01
CA LYS A 94 -6.91 -13.79 -13.82
C LYS A 94 -6.96 -15.09 -13.03
N TRP A 95 -5.97 -15.32 -12.15
CA TRP A 95 -5.92 -16.43 -11.22
C TRP A 95 -7.04 -16.32 -10.18
N LEU A 96 -7.30 -15.12 -9.65
CA LEU A 96 -8.41 -14.87 -8.74
C LEU A 96 -9.75 -15.07 -9.44
N GLU A 97 -9.93 -14.59 -10.66
CA GLU A 97 -11.12 -14.85 -11.49
C GLU A 97 -11.30 -16.35 -11.73
N GLU A 98 -10.23 -17.08 -12.07
CA GLU A 98 -10.24 -18.55 -12.18
C GLU A 98 -10.65 -19.22 -10.86
N GLN A 99 -10.08 -18.81 -9.72
CA GLN A 99 -10.39 -19.42 -8.42
C GLN A 99 -11.75 -18.99 -7.86
N MET A 100 -12.27 -17.82 -8.21
CA MET A 100 -13.57 -17.29 -7.80
C MET A 100 -14.73 -17.84 -8.65
N LYS A 101 -14.46 -18.68 -9.66
CA LYS A 101 -15.51 -19.35 -10.42
C LYS A 101 -16.40 -20.20 -9.50
N PRO A 102 -17.73 -20.22 -9.71
CA PRO A 102 -18.66 -21.02 -8.91
C PRO A 102 -18.29 -22.50 -8.83
N GLU A 103 -17.66 -23.05 -9.87
CA GLU A 103 -17.20 -24.44 -9.91
C GLU A 103 -16.13 -24.79 -8.85
N ASN A 104 -15.44 -23.78 -8.30
CA ASN A 104 -14.46 -23.95 -7.24
C ASN A 104 -15.04 -23.73 -5.83
N LEU A 105 -16.35 -23.44 -5.73
CA LEU A 105 -17.06 -23.27 -4.48
C LEU A 105 -17.91 -24.49 -4.17
N ARG A 106 -17.56 -25.22 -3.11
CA ARG A 106 -18.36 -26.33 -2.60
C ARG A 106 -19.41 -25.80 -1.62
N ILE A 107 -20.68 -25.97 -1.96
CA ILE A 107 -21.80 -25.59 -1.10
C ILE A 107 -22.44 -26.86 -0.56
N GLU A 108 -22.55 -26.96 0.76
CA GLU A 108 -23.23 -28.06 1.44
C GLU A 108 -24.42 -27.52 2.21
N ILE A 109 -25.57 -28.18 2.06
CA ILE A 109 -26.77 -27.91 2.85
C ILE A 109 -27.09 -29.12 3.71
N ARG A 110 -27.70 -28.88 4.87
CA ARG A 110 -28.07 -29.93 5.81
C ARG A 110 -29.57 -30.21 5.68
N LYS A 111 -29.92 -31.37 5.09
CA LYS A 111 -31.30 -31.86 4.97
C LYS A 111 -31.47 -33.12 5.81
N ASP A 112 -32.49 -33.15 6.66
CA ASP A 112 -32.86 -34.31 7.49
C ASP A 112 -31.68 -34.93 8.26
N GLY A 113 -30.82 -34.07 8.81
CA GLY A 113 -29.65 -34.48 9.59
C GLY A 113 -28.44 -34.97 8.79
N ARG A 114 -28.52 -35.02 7.44
CA ARG A 114 -27.42 -35.39 6.55
C ARG A 114 -26.93 -34.17 5.76
N TRP A 115 -25.61 -34.08 5.58
CA TRP A 115 -25.01 -33.09 4.69
C TRP A 115 -25.08 -33.57 3.26
N SER A 116 -25.53 -32.70 2.36
CA SER A 116 -25.60 -32.97 0.93
C SER A 116 -25.02 -31.77 0.18
N GLU A 117 -24.18 -32.06 -0.80
CA GLU A 117 -23.60 -31.05 -1.67
C GLU A 117 -24.64 -30.59 -2.69
N ILE A 118 -24.76 -29.29 -2.88
CA ILE A 118 -25.71 -28.68 -3.80
C ILE A 118 -25.00 -27.66 -4.67
N LYS A 119 -25.41 -27.54 -5.92
CA LYS A 119 -24.91 -26.48 -6.79
C LYS A 119 -25.56 -25.14 -6.41
N PRO A 120 -24.86 -24.01 -6.61
CA PRO A 120 -25.43 -22.69 -6.37
C PRO A 120 -26.77 -22.46 -7.08
N GLU A 121 -26.93 -22.94 -8.32
CA GLU A 121 -28.19 -22.83 -9.07
C GLU A 121 -29.36 -23.67 -8.53
N ASP A 122 -29.08 -24.71 -7.75
CA ASP A 122 -30.09 -25.65 -7.26
C ASP A 122 -30.62 -25.26 -5.86
N ILE A 123 -30.01 -24.26 -5.22
CA ILE A 123 -30.40 -23.79 -3.87
C ILE A 123 -31.85 -23.28 -3.90
N GLN A 124 -32.72 -23.96 -3.16
CA GLN A 124 -34.10 -23.50 -2.96
C GLN A 124 -34.19 -22.57 -1.74
N TYR A 125 -35.17 -21.68 -1.73
CA TYR A 125 -35.35 -20.73 -0.62
C TYR A 125 -35.55 -21.47 0.71
N GLU A 126 -36.27 -22.58 0.68
CA GLU A 126 -36.53 -23.42 1.86
C GLU A 126 -35.26 -24.04 2.45
N ASP A 127 -34.20 -24.20 1.66
CA ASP A 127 -32.91 -24.76 2.08
C ASP A 127 -32.06 -23.76 2.88
N LEU A 128 -32.36 -22.46 2.76
CA LEU A 128 -31.67 -21.38 3.44
C LEU A 128 -32.39 -20.91 4.70
N THR A 129 -33.66 -21.29 4.86
CA THR A 129 -34.55 -20.81 5.93
C THR A 129 -34.89 -21.89 6.95
N GLY A 130 -34.10 -22.97 7.02
CA GLY A 130 -34.22 -24.03 8.03
C GLY A 130 -34.07 -23.54 9.46
#